data_AF-A0A7S3UFB5-F1
#
_entry.id   AF-A0A7S3UFB5-F1
#
_cell.length_a   1.000
_cell.length_b   1.000
_cell.length_c   1.000
_cell.angle_alpha   90.00
_cell.angle_beta   90.00
_cell.angle_gamma   90.00
#
_symmetry.space_group_name_H-M   'P 1'
#
loop_
_entity.id
_entity.type
_entity.pdbx_description
1 polymer ?
#
loop_
_entity_poly.entity_id
_entity_poly.type
_entity_poly.pdbx_seq_one_letter_code
_entity_poly.pdbx_strand_id
1 'polypeptide(L)'
;RFLQRLFDEGDPAVIEVVFNEIIDHAEELMVDPFGNYLVQKLLECCSTEQRREVLERVAPSLVSISLNMHGTRAVQKLVETLEGDDQVELVVNSLKDGVVTLIKDLNGN
;
A
#
# COMPACT_ATOMS: atom_id res chain seq x y z
N ARG A 1 -8.19 2.19 -14.81
CA ARG A 1 -9.50 2.85 -14.59
C ARG A 1 -10.69 1.87 -14.54
N PHE A 2 -10.69 0.74 -15.26
CA PHE A 2 -11.77 -0.26 -15.15
C PHE A 2 -11.82 -0.91 -13.75
N LEU A 3 -10.70 -1.46 -13.27
CA LEU A 3 -10.64 -2.09 -11.94
C LEU A 3 -11.00 -1.15 -10.78
N GLN A 4 -10.63 0.13 -10.88
CA GLN A 4 -11.01 1.13 -9.87
C GLN A 4 -12.53 1.33 -9.79
N ARG A 5 -13.24 1.24 -10.91
CA ARG A 5 -14.71 1.32 -10.92
C ARG A 5 -15.35 0.09 -10.28
N LEU A 6 -14.75 -1.08 -10.45
CA LEU A 6 -15.21 -2.29 -9.77
C LEU A 6 -15.11 -2.15 -8.25
N PHE A 7 -14.06 -1.48 -7.76
CA PHE A 7 -13.97 -1.14 -6.33
C PHE A 7 -15.01 -0.11 -5.90
N ASP A 8 -15.38 0.86 -6.74
CA ASP A 8 -16.45 1.83 -6.44
C ASP A 8 -17.85 1.17 -6.36
N GLU A 9 -18.06 0.05 -7.06
CA GLU A 9 -19.29 -0.75 -6.98
C GLU A 9 -19.41 -1.49 -5.64
N GLY A 10 -18.29 -1.74 -4.95
CA GLY A 10 -18.26 -2.21 -3.57
C GLY A 10 -18.69 -3.67 -3.37
N ASP A 11 -18.72 -4.49 -4.42
CA ASP A 11 -19.01 -5.93 -4.31
C ASP A 11 -17.83 -6.65 -3.63
N PRO A 12 -18.01 -7.20 -2.42
CA PRO A 12 -16.92 -7.87 -1.69
C PRO A 12 -16.33 -9.06 -2.46
N ALA A 13 -17.12 -9.78 -3.25
CA ALA A 13 -16.61 -10.91 -4.05
C ALA A 13 -15.68 -10.43 -5.17
N VAL A 14 -15.99 -9.28 -5.77
CA VAL A 14 -15.13 -8.67 -6.79
C VAL A 14 -13.86 -8.12 -6.16
N ILE A 15 -13.96 -7.46 -5.01
CA ILE A 15 -12.79 -6.98 -4.26
C ILE A 15 -11.85 -8.14 -3.93
N GLU A 16 -12.39 -9.25 -3.43
CA GLU A 16 -11.63 -10.47 -3.10
C GLU A 16 -10.91 -11.05 -4.31
N VAL A 17 -11.58 -11.16 -5.47
CA VAL A 17 -10.95 -11.65 -6.70
C VAL A 17 -9.82 -10.72 -7.14
N VAL A 18 -10.07 -9.41 -7.16
CA VAL A 18 -9.04 -8.43 -7.57
C VAL A 18 -7.86 -8.45 -6.58
N PHE A 19 -8.13 -8.53 -5.27
CA PHE A 19 -7.10 -8.61 -4.23
C PHE A 19 -6.16 -9.80 -4.49
N ASN A 20 -6.72 -11.00 -4.67
CA ASN A 20 -5.94 -12.22 -4.87
C ASN A 20 -5.08 -12.18 -6.14
N GLU A 21 -5.51 -11.48 -7.18
CA GLU A 21 -4.74 -11.33 -8.43
C GLU A 21 -3.61 -10.30 -8.32
N ILE A 22 -3.73 -9.30 -7.43
CA ILE A 22 -2.77 -8.19 -7.38
C ILE A 22 -1.84 -8.21 -6.16
N ILE A 23 -2.16 -8.97 -5.12
CA ILE A 23 -1.40 -8.99 -3.87
C ILE A 23 0.08 -9.33 -4.12
N ASP A 24 0.35 -10.33 -4.95
CA ASP A 24 1.71 -10.75 -5.29
C ASP A 24 2.50 -9.69 -6.08
N HIS A 25 1.83 -8.66 -6.60
CA HIS A 25 2.40 -7.56 -7.36
C HIS A 25 2.29 -6.21 -6.64
N ALA A 26 1.89 -6.19 -5.36
CA ALA A 26 1.60 -4.95 -4.63
C ALA A 26 2.76 -3.94 -4.67
N GLU A 27 3.99 -4.38 -4.45
CA GLU A 27 5.19 -3.53 -4.52
C GLU A 27 5.37 -2.86 -5.89
N GLU A 28 5.30 -3.64 -6.97
CA GLU A 28 5.43 -3.16 -8.35
C GLU A 28 4.32 -2.18 -8.69
N LEU A 29 3.09 -2.50 -8.30
CA LEU A 29 1.93 -1.65 -8.53
C LEU A 29 2.02 -0.35 -7.74
N MET A 30 2.54 -0.33 -6.51
CA MET A 30 2.69 0.89 -5.72
C MET A 30 3.61 1.91 -6.40
N VAL A 31 4.66 1.46 -7.09
CA VAL A 31 5.62 2.36 -7.77
C VAL A 31 5.27 2.65 -9.23
N ASP A 32 4.27 1.96 -9.80
CA ASP A 32 3.80 2.20 -11.16
C ASP A 32 3.00 3.53 -11.25
N PRO A 33 3.20 4.34 -12.33
CA PRO A 33 2.49 5.61 -12.52
C PRO A 33 0.96 5.51 -12.51
N PHE A 34 0.38 4.34 -12.81
CA PHE A 34 -1.06 4.10 -12.82
C PHE A 34 -1.51 3.07 -11.77
N GLY A 35 -0.69 2.05 -11.51
CA GLY A 35 -0.92 0.99 -10.54
C GLY A 35 -1.06 1.52 -9.11
N ASN A 36 -0.35 2.60 -8.77
CA ASN A 36 -0.40 3.17 -7.42
C ASN A 36 -1.82 3.58 -7.02
N TYR A 37 -2.63 4.05 -7.98
CA TYR A 37 -4.02 4.40 -7.76
C TYR A 37 -4.90 3.17 -7.52
N LEU A 38 -4.56 2.03 -8.13
CA LEU A 38 -5.26 0.76 -7.88
C LEU A 38 -5.02 0.29 -6.45
N VAL A 39 -3.76 0.31 -5.99
CA VAL A 39 -3.40 -0.09 -4.62
C VAL A 39 -4.02 0.86 -3.60
N GLN A 40 -3.99 2.17 -3.84
CA GLN A 40 -4.66 3.14 -2.97
C GLN A 40 -6.17 2.86 -2.85
N LYS A 41 -6.83 2.51 -3.97
CA LYS A 41 -8.25 2.19 -3.97
C LYS A 41 -8.53 0.86 -3.27
N LEU A 42 -7.68 -0.14 -3.43
CA LEU A 42 -7.76 -1.40 -2.69
C LEU A 42 -7.71 -1.13 -1.18
N LEU A 43 -6.77 -0.30 -0.72
CA LEU A 43 -6.59 0.02 0.70
C LEU A 43 -7.80 0.74 1.34
N GLU A 44 -8.63 1.41 0.54
CA GLU A 44 -9.88 2.03 1.00
C GLU A 44 -11.02 1.03 1.23
N CYS A 45 -10.94 -0.17 0.64
CA CYS A 45 -12.05 -1.14 0.64
C CYS A 45 -11.65 -2.52 1.17
N CYS A 46 -10.36 -2.79 1.36
CA CYS A 46 -9.88 -4.07 1.88
C CYS A 46 -10.21 -4.23 3.37
N SER A 47 -10.38 -5.47 3.79
CA SER A 47 -10.52 -5.82 5.21
C SER A 47 -9.22 -5.57 5.97
N THR A 48 -9.29 -5.56 7.30
CA THR A 48 -8.12 -5.45 8.18
C THR A 48 -7.10 -6.57 7.89
N GLU A 49 -7.55 -7.80 7.62
CA GLU A 49 -6.69 -8.94 7.26
C GLU A 49 -6.02 -8.76 5.89
N GLN A 50 -6.79 -8.38 4.87
CA GLN A 50 -6.22 -8.08 3.55
C GLN A 50 -5.21 -6.94 3.61
N ARG A 51 -5.46 -5.91 4.44
CA ARG A 51 -4.51 -4.82 4.65
C ARG A 51 -3.23 -5.32 5.31
N ARG A 52 -3.33 -6.21 6.31
CA ARG A 52 -2.19 -6.85 6.95
C ARG A 52 -1.36 -7.62 5.92
N GLU A 53 -2.00 -8.39 5.03
CA GLU A 53 -1.32 -9.12 3.96
C GLU A 53 -0.60 -8.19 2.97
N VAL A 54 -1.23 -7.08 2.55
CA VAL A 54 -0.57 -6.05 1.72
C VAL A 54 0.66 -5.51 2.44
N LEU A 55 0.52 -5.16 3.72
CA LEU A 55 1.60 -4.61 4.51
C LEU A 55 2.76 -5.60 4.65
N GLU A 56 2.48 -6.88 4.96
CA GLU A 56 3.50 -7.95 5.02
C GLU A 56 4.22 -8.11 3.67
N ARG A 57 3.49 -8.01 2.56
CA ARG A 57 4.04 -8.14 1.21
C ARG A 57 5.00 -7.01 0.84
N VAL A 58 4.74 -5.79 1.31
CA VAL A 58 5.53 -4.59 0.95
C VAL A 58 6.51 -4.14 2.03
N ALA A 59 6.38 -4.66 3.26
CA ALA A 59 7.21 -4.34 4.41
C ALA A 59 8.73 -4.39 4.13
N PRO A 60 9.29 -5.38 3.39
CA PRO A 60 10.72 -5.42 3.07
C PRO A 60 11.20 -4.26 2.19
N SER A 61 10.31 -3.71 1.36
CA SER A 61 10.61 -2.68 0.36
C SER A 61 10.00 -1.32 0.71
N LEU A 62 9.44 -1.16 1.93
CA LEU A 62 8.64 0.01 2.29
C LEU A 62 9.42 1.32 2.20
N VAL A 63 10.71 1.30 2.57
CA VAL A 63 11.61 2.46 2.42
C VAL A 63 11.80 2.80 0.93
N SER A 64 12.11 1.83 0.08
CA SER A 64 12.31 2.08 -1.36
C SER A 64 11.04 2.56 -2.06
N ILE A 65 9.87 2.04 -1.69
CA ILE A 65 8.59 2.49 -2.21
C ILE A 65 8.33 3.95 -1.79
N SER A 66 8.65 4.31 -0.54
CA SER A 66 8.45 5.67 -0.01
C SER A 66 9.32 6.72 -0.72
N LEU A 67 10.50 6.33 -1.23
CA LEU A 67 11.39 7.21 -2.00
C LEU A 67 10.93 7.40 -3.46
N ASN A 68 9.96 6.62 -3.93
CA ASN A 68 9.44 6.71 -5.29
C ASN A 68 8.33 7.78 -5.38
N MET A 69 8.31 8.56 -6.48
CA MET A 69 7.35 9.65 -6.69
C MET A 69 5.87 9.21 -6.75
N HIS A 70 5.60 7.96 -7.13
CA HIS A 70 4.27 7.35 -7.12
C HIS A 70 4.06 6.53 -5.84
N GLY A 71 5.07 5.73 -5.47
CA GLY A 71 5.05 4.86 -4.29
C GLY A 71 4.73 5.59 -2.99
N THR A 72 5.28 6.79 -2.79
CA THR A 72 5.01 7.59 -1.58
C THR A 72 3.52 7.82 -1.33
N ARG A 73 2.70 7.97 -2.40
CA ARG A 73 1.25 8.18 -2.26
C ARG A 73 0.53 6.92 -1.77
N ALA A 74 0.95 5.76 -2.27
CA ALA A 74 0.40 4.50 -1.82
C ALA A 74 0.83 4.15 -0.38
N VAL A 75 2.07 4.50 0.00
CA VAL A 75 2.53 4.35 1.40
C VAL A 75 1.78 5.27 2.35
N GLN A 76 1.57 6.55 1.98
CA GLN A 76 0.77 7.49 2.77
C GLN A 76 -0.65 6.93 2.99
N LYS A 77 -1.31 6.47 1.92
CA LYS A 77 -2.64 5.83 2.03
C LYS A 77 -2.61 4.59 2.92
N LEU A 78 -1.59 3.74 2.81
CA LEU A 78 -1.43 2.57 3.67
C LEU A 78 -1.39 2.97 5.15
N VAL A 79 -0.56 3.96 5.49
CA VAL A 79 -0.45 4.49 6.86
C VAL A 79 -1.76 5.11 7.36
N GLU A 80 -2.50 5.82 6.51
CA GLU A 80 -3.81 6.40 6.84
C GLU A 80 -4.89 5.34 7.14
N THR A 81 -4.71 4.12 6.63
CA THR A 81 -5.71 3.04 6.72
C THR A 81 -5.42 2.01 7.80
N LEU A 82 -4.33 2.15 8.57
CA LEU A 82 -3.98 1.19 9.62
C LEU A 82 -5.05 1.18 10.73
N GLU A 83 -5.42 -0.03 11.18
CA GLU A 83 -6.51 -0.23 12.16
C GLU A 83 -6.05 -1.00 13.41
N GLY A 84 -4.81 -1.50 13.45
CA GLY A 84 -4.28 -2.32 14.55
C GLY A 84 -2.84 -1.98 14.95
N ASP A 85 -2.53 -2.15 16.23
CA ASP A 85 -1.21 -1.89 16.82
C ASP A 85 -0.11 -2.75 16.18
N ASP A 86 -0.45 -3.98 15.78
CA ASP A 86 0.42 -4.91 15.05
C ASP A 86 0.84 -4.35 13.69
N GLN A 87 -0.11 -3.75 12.95
CA GLN A 87 0.17 -3.10 11.66
C GLN A 87 1.05 -1.87 11.84
N VAL A 88 0.79 -1.08 12.88
CA VAL A 88 1.63 0.09 13.23
C VAL A 88 3.05 -0.36 13.57
N GLU A 89 3.20 -1.39 14.41
CA GLU A 89 4.50 -1.93 14.78
C GLU A 89 5.27 -2.44 13.55
N LEU A 90 4.58 -3.11 12.62
CA LEU A 90 5.19 -3.59 11.38
C LEU A 90 5.68 -2.44 10.50
N VAL A 91 4.87 -1.37 10.31
CA VAL A 91 5.30 -0.16 9.59
C VAL A 91 6.51 0.50 10.25
N VAL A 92 6.47 0.68 11.58
CA VAL A 92 7.58 1.29 12.33
C VAL A 92 8.85 0.46 12.16
N ASN A 93 8.76 -0.87 12.26
CA ASN A 93 9.89 -1.77 12.06
C ASN A 93 10.44 -1.74 10.64
N SER A 94 9.58 -1.59 9.63
CA SER A 94 9.98 -1.48 8.22
C SER A 94 10.63 -0.15 7.87
N LEU A 95 10.29 0.95 8.58
CA LEU A 95 10.82 2.28 8.26
C LEU A 95 12.02 2.68 9.12
N LYS A 96 12.21 2.10 10.32
CA LYS A 96 13.18 2.57 11.33
C LYS A 96 14.61 2.79 10.81
N ASP A 97 15.09 1.89 9.95
CA ASP A 97 16.47 1.95 9.44
C ASP A 97 16.61 2.94 8.27
N GLY A 98 15.49 3.36 7.67
CA GLY A 98 15.43 4.30 6.55
C GLY A 98 15.10 5.75 6.93
N VAL A 99 14.73 6.03 8.18
CA VAL A 99 14.19 7.34 8.60
C VAL A 99 15.05 8.53 8.20
N VAL A 100 16.38 8.46 8.39
CA VAL A 100 17.29 9.57 8.06
C VAL A 100 17.33 9.83 6.54
N THR A 101 17.20 8.77 5.74
CA THR A 101 17.13 8.87 4.28
C THR A 101 15.80 9.51 3.85
N LEU A 102 14.70 9.05 4.43
CA LEU A 102 13.34 9.51 4.11
C LEU A 102 13.16 11.01 4.38
N ILE A 103 13.56 11.50 5.56
CA ILE A 103 13.44 12.93 5.94
C ILE A 103 14.19 13.86 4.97
N LYS A 104 15.23 13.36 4.29
CA LYS A 104 16.04 14.14 3.34
C LYS A 104 15.54 14.04 1.90
N ASP A 105 14.60 13.16 1.62
CA ASP A 105 14.09 12.90 0.28
C ASP A 105 12.88 13.79 -0.05
N LEU A 106 12.67 14.09 -1.34
CA LEU A 106 11.55 14.91 -1.80
C LEU A 106 10.19 14.19 -1.65
N ASN A 107 10.19 12.87 -1.80
CA ASN A 107 8.99 12.04 -1.74
C ASN A 107 8.78 11.43 -0.35
N GLY A 108 9.87 11.09 0.34
CA GLY A 108 9.83 10.36 1.61
C GLY A 108 9.68 11.18 2.90
N ASN A 109 9.67 12.52 2.82
CA ASN A 109 9.60 13.40 4.01
C ASN A 109 8.22 13.47 4.67
#